data_AF-A0A819J3K5-F1
#
_entry.id   AF-A0A819J3K5-F1
#
_cell.length_a   1.000
_cell.length_b   1.000
_cell.length_c   1.000
_cell.angle_alpha   90.00
_cell.angle_beta   90.00
_cell.angle_gamma   90.00
#
_symmetry.space_group_name_H-M   'P 1'
#
loop_
_entity.id
_entity.type
_entity.pdbx_description
1 polymer ?
#
loop_
_entity_poly.entity_id
_entity_poly.type
_entity_poly.pdbx_seq_one_letter_code
_entity_poly.pdbx_strand_id
1 'polypeptide(L)'
;MNFCYRPGMGARGLHLDIKRGWLMKVDSYHNIQLGTVYHGMRAVPDEEVLAAHHGTKLSIDVVGYLGRTSNMFQFVDIFSIPEITLLRDVTQYFIDNSIPFAAEYVHYDVREAVGSFHKSGEMHKIVGQNVEKYFEENVHLKPFLQRLHDANKQIFLITNSAYWYVNHGMSYLLGDNWRNYFDVIICQARKPSFFSGQKRPFREIDVKQNSKSWDRVSKLEHGKVYVEGNLTNLIEMTHWKGNDVLYIGDHIYGDLADLFLKYGWRTGAILEEVEDEINIMNSDAFQKTIRWLTVLQWLTDQLQVIPGAEADILMKSWVAEQDAERDKSRDLLNPYFGSIFRTHTVPTYFHRRLARFADVYTSNVCNFFNYPLDYIFFPRRMALPHENVLPTPDLDLLLTKTVQHAMRFKTGTDTK
;
A
#
# COMPACT_ATOMS: atom_id res chain seq x y z
N MET A 1 -29.70 11.04 9.72
CA MET A 1 -28.49 11.55 9.06
C MET A 1 -28.50 11.03 7.63
N ASN A 2 -28.39 11.89 6.62
CA ASN A 2 -28.32 11.47 5.21
C ASN A 2 -26.89 11.72 4.70
N PHE A 3 -25.96 10.84 5.07
CA PHE A 3 -24.59 10.92 4.57
C PHE A 3 -24.50 10.34 3.17
N CYS A 4 -23.67 10.94 2.33
CA CYS A 4 -23.36 10.46 0.98
C CYS A 4 -21.85 10.29 0.86
N TYR A 5 -21.43 9.12 0.37
CA TYR A 5 -20.01 8.86 0.17
C TYR A 5 -19.42 9.81 -0.88
N ARG A 6 -18.34 10.49 -0.51
CA ARG A 6 -17.62 11.42 -1.37
C ARG A 6 -16.19 10.90 -1.61
N PRO A 7 -15.88 10.43 -2.84
CA PRO A 7 -14.53 10.02 -3.20
C PRO A 7 -13.49 11.11 -2.90
N GLY A 8 -12.29 10.72 -2.48
CA GLY A 8 -11.18 11.64 -2.17
C GLY A 8 -11.23 12.26 -0.76
N MET A 9 -12.27 12.03 0.03
CA MET A 9 -12.33 12.50 1.43
C MET A 9 -11.43 11.72 2.40
N GLY A 10 -10.90 10.58 1.99
CA GLY A 10 -9.91 9.83 2.74
C GLY A 10 -8.75 9.44 1.84
N ALA A 11 -7.61 9.12 2.46
CA ALA A 11 -6.47 8.55 1.80
C ALA A 11 -5.93 7.39 2.64
N ARG A 12 -5.36 6.38 1.98
CA ARG A 12 -4.69 5.30 2.69
C ARG A 12 -3.39 5.79 3.32
N GLY A 13 -3.04 5.25 4.48
CA GLY A 13 -1.83 5.58 5.24
C GLY A 13 -2.01 6.67 6.29
N LEU A 14 -3.18 7.31 6.38
CA LEU A 14 -3.49 8.34 7.37
C LEU A 14 -3.48 7.80 8.81
N HIS A 15 -3.24 8.71 9.74
CA HIS A 15 -3.26 8.44 11.17
C HIS A 15 -4.42 9.21 11.83
N LEU A 16 -5.02 8.61 12.85
CA LEU A 16 -6.01 9.23 13.71
C LEU A 16 -5.46 9.35 15.13
N ASP A 17 -5.32 10.57 15.63
CA ASP A 17 -5.25 10.81 17.08
C ASP A 17 -6.64 10.53 17.65
N ILE A 18 -6.80 9.37 18.30
CA ILE A 18 -8.09 8.86 18.75
C ILE A 18 -8.71 9.79 19.80
N LYS A 19 -7.88 10.34 20.69
CA LYS A 19 -8.32 11.21 21.79
C LYS A 19 -8.82 12.56 21.27
N ARG A 20 -8.17 13.10 20.24
CA ARG A 20 -8.55 14.40 19.66
C ARG A 20 -9.55 14.28 18.51
N GLY A 21 -9.69 13.11 17.91
CA GLY A 21 -10.47 12.92 16.68
C GLY A 21 -9.79 13.54 15.46
N TRP A 22 -8.47 13.71 15.48
CA TRP A 22 -7.73 14.39 14.42
C TRP A 22 -7.14 13.39 13.43
N LEU A 23 -7.59 13.48 12.18
CA LEU A 23 -6.99 12.80 11.05
C LEU A 23 -5.80 13.60 10.54
N MET A 24 -4.67 12.93 10.34
CA MET A 24 -3.43 13.59 9.93
C MET A 24 -2.56 12.68 9.06
N LYS A 25 -1.72 13.31 8.27
CA LYS A 25 -0.68 12.63 7.51
C LYS A 25 0.65 12.71 8.24
N VAL A 26 1.36 11.59 8.26
CA VAL A 26 2.61 11.43 9.01
C VAL A 26 3.71 10.93 8.09
N ASP A 27 4.87 11.56 8.17
CA ASP A 27 6.05 11.22 7.37
C ASP A 27 6.79 9.98 7.91
N SER A 28 7.79 9.54 7.15
CA SER A 28 8.62 8.39 7.49
C SER A 28 9.45 8.57 8.78
N TYR A 29 9.65 9.81 9.24
CA TYR A 29 10.34 10.17 10.48
C TYR A 29 9.36 10.46 11.63
N HIS A 30 8.06 10.19 11.46
CA HIS A 30 7.01 10.46 12.44
C HIS A 30 6.73 11.95 12.67
N ASN A 31 7.00 12.81 11.70
CA ASN A 31 6.53 14.19 11.75
C ASN A 31 5.15 14.29 11.11
N ILE A 32 4.28 15.08 11.73
CA ILE A 32 2.99 15.49 11.16
C ILE A 32 3.26 16.41 9.97
N GLN A 33 2.62 16.15 8.83
CA GLN A 33 2.57 17.10 7.73
C GLN A 33 1.55 18.19 8.08
N LEU A 34 2.02 19.40 8.37
CA LEU A 34 1.19 20.58 8.58
C LEU A 34 0.28 20.86 7.36
N GLY A 35 -0.85 21.51 7.60
CA GLY A 35 -1.90 21.71 6.59
C GLY A 35 -2.68 20.45 6.19
N THR A 36 -2.40 19.29 6.79
CA THR A 36 -3.11 18.02 6.51
C THR A 36 -3.85 17.45 7.71
N VAL A 37 -4.05 18.25 8.76
CA VAL A 37 -4.73 17.84 10.00
C VAL A 37 -6.18 18.30 9.98
N TYR A 38 -7.11 17.37 10.22
CA TYR A 38 -8.55 17.62 10.16
C TYR A 38 -9.29 17.04 11.36
N HIS A 39 -10.21 17.83 11.93
CA HIS A 39 -11.22 17.38 12.89
C HIS A 39 -12.58 17.37 12.18
N GLY A 40 -13.08 16.18 11.86
CA GLY A 40 -14.19 16.04 10.91
C GLY A 40 -13.78 16.54 9.52
N MET A 41 -14.42 17.59 9.03
CA MET A 41 -14.09 18.25 7.76
C MET A 41 -13.33 19.57 7.94
N ARG A 42 -13.20 20.07 9.17
CA ARG A 42 -12.54 21.33 9.45
C ARG A 42 -11.04 21.11 9.57
N ALA A 43 -10.26 21.87 8.81
CA ALA A 43 -8.82 21.90 8.96
C ALA A 43 -8.47 22.43 10.36
N VAL A 44 -7.53 21.79 11.03
CA VAL A 44 -7.00 22.25 12.31
C VAL A 44 -5.84 23.20 12.01
N PRO A 45 -5.83 24.43 12.57
CA PRO A 45 -4.73 25.37 12.37
C PRO A 45 -3.39 24.80 12.82
N ASP A 46 -2.32 25.07 12.07
CA ASP A 46 -0.99 24.52 12.37
C ASP A 46 -0.49 24.92 13.76
N GLU A 47 -0.79 26.13 14.23
CA GLU A 47 -0.43 26.59 15.58
C GLU A 47 -1.07 25.70 16.67
N GLU A 48 -2.31 25.27 16.45
CA GLU A 48 -3.03 24.37 17.37
C GLU A 48 -2.42 22.96 17.34
N VAL A 49 -2.06 22.47 16.15
CA VAL A 49 -1.36 21.18 15.97
C VAL A 49 -0.02 21.19 16.72
N LEU A 50 0.78 22.25 16.51
CA LEU A 50 2.09 22.42 17.13
C LEU A 50 1.97 22.52 18.66
N ALA A 51 0.98 23.25 19.18
CA ALA A 51 0.74 23.34 20.62
C ALA A 51 0.32 21.99 21.22
N ALA A 52 -0.56 21.27 20.54
CA ALA A 52 -1.11 19.99 21.00
C ALA A 52 -0.08 18.84 21.00
N HIS A 53 0.88 18.86 20.09
CA HIS A 53 1.90 17.81 19.93
C HIS A 53 3.31 18.24 20.31
N HIS A 54 3.48 19.46 20.85
CA HIS A 54 4.79 20.06 21.20
C HIS A 54 5.76 20.09 20.00
N GLY A 55 5.23 20.49 18.85
CA GLY A 55 5.90 20.45 17.55
C GLY A 55 5.22 19.46 16.59
N THR A 56 5.92 19.08 15.53
CA THR A 56 5.39 18.12 14.54
C THR A 56 5.75 16.66 14.87
N LYS A 57 6.71 16.44 15.77
CA LYS A 57 7.28 15.12 16.03
C LYS A 57 6.37 14.27 16.93
N LEU A 58 5.95 13.12 16.43
CA LEU A 58 5.27 12.09 17.23
C LEU A 58 6.27 11.08 17.81
N SER A 59 6.11 10.75 19.10
CA SER A 59 6.88 9.68 19.74
C SER A 59 6.55 8.32 19.14
N ILE A 60 7.54 7.41 19.10
CA ILE A 60 7.31 6.01 18.74
C ILE A 60 6.30 5.34 19.68
N ASP A 61 6.24 5.76 20.95
CA ASP A 61 5.27 5.23 21.91
C ASP A 61 3.82 5.62 21.57
N VAL A 62 3.66 6.70 20.80
CA VAL A 62 2.35 7.18 20.32
C VAL A 62 2.00 6.50 19.00
N VAL A 63 2.90 6.49 18.01
CA VAL A 63 2.64 5.92 16.68
C VAL A 63 2.58 4.39 16.72
N GLY A 64 3.40 3.77 17.58
CA GLY A 64 3.55 2.33 17.72
C GLY A 64 4.33 1.68 16.58
N TYR A 65 5.02 0.57 16.89
CA TYR A 65 5.80 -0.20 15.90
C TYR A 65 4.97 -0.78 14.76
N LEU A 66 3.67 -0.97 14.96
CA LEU A 66 2.71 -1.44 13.96
C LEU A 66 1.72 -0.34 13.54
N GLY A 67 1.92 0.91 13.96
CA GLY A 67 1.07 2.04 13.54
C GLY A 67 -0.25 2.05 14.31
N ARG A 68 -0.26 1.40 15.48
CA ARG A 68 -1.44 1.23 16.32
C ARG A 68 -1.00 1.26 17.78
N THR A 69 -1.63 2.13 18.54
CA THR A 69 -1.54 2.21 20.01
C THR A 69 -2.95 2.50 20.55
N SER A 70 -3.08 2.67 21.87
CA SER A 70 -4.34 3.14 22.46
C SER A 70 -4.72 4.56 22.03
N ASN A 71 -3.74 5.35 21.55
CA ASN A 71 -3.90 6.79 21.29
C ASN A 71 -3.86 7.13 19.80
N MET A 72 -3.24 6.28 18.98
CA MET A 72 -3.05 6.53 17.55
C MET A 72 -3.45 5.30 16.73
N PHE A 73 -4.19 5.52 15.65
CA PHE A 73 -4.58 4.47 14.73
C PHE A 73 -4.20 4.81 13.29
N GLN A 74 -3.43 3.93 12.63
CA GLN A 74 -3.13 4.05 11.21
C GLN A 74 -4.10 3.24 10.33
N PHE A 75 -4.69 3.92 9.35
CA PHE A 75 -5.54 3.36 8.30
C PHE A 75 -4.70 2.88 7.13
N VAL A 76 -4.59 1.58 6.93
CA VAL A 76 -3.58 0.96 6.03
C VAL A 76 -4.18 0.09 4.94
N ASP A 77 -5.48 -0.14 5.00
CA ASP A 77 -6.24 -0.99 4.10
C ASP A 77 -7.10 -0.10 3.19
N ILE A 78 -7.41 -0.54 1.97
CA ILE A 78 -8.33 0.15 1.08
C ILE A 78 -9.73 0.26 1.68
N PHE A 79 -10.16 -0.74 2.48
CA PHE A 79 -11.41 -0.69 3.25
C PHE A 79 -11.42 0.39 4.32
N SER A 80 -10.26 0.99 4.63
CA SER A 80 -10.18 2.12 5.56
C SER A 80 -10.66 3.43 4.95
N ILE A 81 -10.72 3.58 3.62
CA ILE A 81 -11.10 4.85 2.99
C ILE A 81 -12.58 5.19 3.27
N PRO A 82 -13.53 4.25 3.13
CA PRO A 82 -14.90 4.47 3.59
C PRO A 82 -15.01 4.70 5.11
N GLU A 83 -14.21 3.99 5.93
CA GLU A 83 -14.15 4.19 7.39
C GLU A 83 -13.73 5.62 7.75
N ILE A 84 -12.67 6.13 7.11
CA ILE A 84 -12.20 7.52 7.27
C ILE A 84 -13.30 8.50 6.86
N THR A 85 -13.96 8.26 5.73
CA THR A 85 -15.01 9.17 5.23
C THR A 85 -16.19 9.24 6.20
N LEU A 86 -16.66 8.08 6.68
CA LEU A 86 -17.74 7.99 7.67
C LEU A 86 -17.34 8.64 9.00
N LEU A 87 -16.11 8.41 9.46
CA LEU A 87 -15.58 9.05 10.66
C LEU A 87 -15.63 10.58 10.54
N ARG A 88 -15.21 11.13 9.38
CA ARG A 88 -15.25 12.58 9.10
C ARG A 88 -16.68 13.11 9.06
N ASP A 89 -17.59 12.41 8.39
CA ASP A 89 -19.01 12.79 8.27
C ASP A 89 -19.71 12.81 9.64
N VAL A 90 -19.55 11.76 10.46
CA VAL A 90 -20.15 11.68 11.80
C VAL A 90 -19.59 12.76 12.73
N THR A 91 -18.27 12.93 12.74
CA THR A 91 -17.61 13.96 13.54
C THR A 91 -18.09 15.35 13.14
N GLN A 92 -18.17 15.64 11.83
CA GLN A 92 -18.65 16.93 11.34
C GLN A 92 -20.11 17.17 11.71
N TYR A 93 -20.95 16.15 11.61
CA TYR A 93 -22.36 16.23 12.00
C TYR A 93 -22.51 16.61 13.48
N PHE A 94 -21.73 16.01 14.38
CA PHE A 94 -21.78 16.38 15.79
C PHE A 94 -21.32 17.81 16.03
N ILE A 95 -20.25 18.24 15.36
CA ILE A 95 -19.74 19.61 15.45
C ILE A 95 -20.80 20.62 14.96
N ASP A 96 -21.40 20.40 13.78
CA ASP A 96 -22.35 21.34 13.19
C ASP A 96 -23.66 21.45 13.99
N ASN A 97 -24.05 20.38 14.67
CA ASN A 97 -25.26 20.35 15.51
C ASN A 97 -24.97 20.64 16.99
N SER A 98 -23.74 21.03 17.35
CA SER A 98 -23.34 21.30 18.74
C SER A 98 -23.65 20.15 19.70
N ILE A 99 -23.53 18.90 19.23
CA ILE A 99 -23.72 17.69 20.05
C ILE A 99 -22.40 17.42 20.79
N PRO A 100 -22.37 17.34 22.12
CA PRO A 100 -21.17 16.93 22.86
C PRO A 100 -20.84 15.46 22.59
N PHE A 101 -19.58 15.16 22.30
CA PHE A 101 -19.09 13.78 22.07
C PHE A 101 -17.65 13.62 22.53
N ALA A 102 -17.25 12.37 22.78
CA ALA A 102 -15.86 11.98 22.94
C ALA A 102 -15.39 11.33 21.62
N ALA A 103 -14.27 11.79 21.07
CA ALA A 103 -13.77 11.34 19.77
C ALA A 103 -13.43 9.84 19.78
N GLU A 104 -13.03 9.31 20.93
CA GLU A 104 -12.75 7.90 21.13
C GLU A 104 -13.96 7.02 20.84
N TYR A 105 -15.15 7.42 21.30
CA TYR A 105 -16.39 6.68 21.06
C TYR A 105 -16.77 6.70 19.58
N VAL A 106 -16.60 7.85 18.91
CA VAL A 106 -16.84 7.94 17.46
C VAL A 106 -15.91 6.98 16.72
N HIS A 107 -14.63 6.93 17.08
CA HIS A 107 -13.68 6.00 16.49
C HIS A 107 -14.10 4.54 16.69
N TYR A 108 -14.39 4.14 17.93
CA TYR A 108 -14.73 2.75 18.23
C TYR A 108 -16.05 2.31 17.58
N ASP A 109 -17.09 3.14 17.64
CA ASP A 109 -18.41 2.81 17.10
C ASP A 109 -18.40 2.76 15.56
N VAL A 110 -17.74 3.71 14.90
CA VAL A 110 -17.58 3.68 13.42
C VAL A 110 -16.81 2.44 13.01
N ARG A 111 -15.71 2.13 13.71
CA ARG A 111 -14.88 0.96 13.42
C ARG A 111 -15.63 -0.35 13.66
N GLU A 112 -16.42 -0.43 14.72
CA GLU A 112 -17.28 -1.58 14.99
C GLU A 112 -18.34 -1.74 13.92
N ALA A 113 -19.03 -0.65 13.54
CA ALA A 113 -20.04 -0.67 12.47
C ALA A 113 -19.45 -1.18 11.15
N VAL A 114 -18.35 -0.59 10.67
CA VAL A 114 -17.66 -1.05 9.46
C VAL A 114 -17.20 -2.50 9.60
N GLY A 115 -16.57 -2.85 10.73
CA GLY A 115 -16.11 -4.20 11.00
C GLY A 115 -17.24 -5.25 11.02
N SER A 116 -18.41 -4.89 11.56
CA SER A 116 -19.59 -5.77 11.62
C SER A 116 -20.17 -6.05 10.23
N PHE A 117 -20.12 -5.07 9.32
CA PHE A 117 -20.57 -5.24 7.95
C PHE A 117 -19.72 -6.28 7.19
N HIS A 118 -18.40 -6.29 7.44
CA HIS A 118 -17.51 -7.32 6.90
C HIS A 118 -17.71 -8.69 7.58
N LYS A 119 -17.84 -8.73 8.91
CA LYS A 119 -17.97 -9.97 9.68
C LYS A 119 -19.30 -10.69 9.48
N SER A 120 -20.39 -9.94 9.30
CA SER A 120 -21.72 -10.50 9.04
C SER A 120 -21.82 -11.22 7.69
N GLY A 121 -20.93 -10.89 6.74
CA GLY A 121 -20.95 -11.42 5.39
C GLY A 121 -21.93 -10.70 4.46
N GLU A 122 -22.63 -9.65 4.92
CA GLU A 122 -23.59 -8.92 4.11
C GLU A 122 -22.90 -8.23 2.92
N MET A 123 -21.71 -7.66 3.14
CA MET A 123 -20.87 -7.13 2.05
C MET A 123 -20.61 -8.19 0.98
N HIS A 124 -20.11 -9.36 1.39
CA HIS A 124 -19.81 -10.47 0.46
C HIS A 124 -21.05 -10.93 -0.28
N LYS A 125 -22.22 -10.91 0.37
CA LYS A 125 -23.48 -11.29 -0.25
C LYS A 125 -23.91 -10.29 -1.32
N ILE A 126 -23.90 -8.99 -1.01
CA ILE A 126 -24.24 -7.92 -1.95
C ILE A 126 -23.31 -7.97 -3.17
N VAL A 127 -22.00 -8.06 -2.93
CA VAL A 127 -21.00 -8.09 -4.00
C VAL A 127 -21.07 -9.39 -4.80
N GLY A 128 -21.16 -10.54 -4.13
CA GLY A 128 -21.20 -11.85 -4.78
C GLY A 128 -22.47 -12.09 -5.61
N GLN A 129 -23.56 -11.36 -5.33
CA GLN A 129 -24.79 -11.39 -6.13
C GLN A 129 -24.77 -10.45 -7.34
N ASN A 130 -23.79 -9.55 -7.42
CA ASN A 130 -23.70 -8.51 -8.48
C ASN A 130 -22.23 -8.36 -8.91
N VAL A 131 -21.55 -9.47 -9.18
CA VAL A 131 -20.09 -9.46 -9.44
C VAL A 131 -19.75 -8.57 -10.63
N GLU A 132 -20.58 -8.55 -11.68
CA GLU A 132 -20.40 -7.73 -12.88
C GLU A 132 -20.39 -6.21 -12.61
N LYS A 133 -20.96 -5.78 -11.47
CA LYS A 133 -20.98 -4.37 -11.07
C LYS A 133 -19.72 -3.97 -10.30
N TYR A 134 -19.12 -4.91 -9.56
CA TYR A 134 -18.07 -4.62 -8.58
C TYR A 134 -16.69 -5.16 -8.98
N PHE A 135 -16.62 -6.09 -9.94
CA PHE A 135 -15.38 -6.69 -10.41
C PHE A 135 -15.04 -6.13 -11.78
N GLU A 136 -13.83 -5.62 -11.92
CA GLU A 136 -13.28 -5.22 -13.21
C GLU A 136 -12.66 -6.43 -13.91
N GLU A 137 -13.10 -6.70 -15.14
CA GLU A 137 -12.47 -7.72 -15.96
C GLU A 137 -11.09 -7.24 -16.43
N ASN A 138 -10.10 -8.14 -16.34
CA ASN A 138 -8.78 -7.90 -16.90
C ASN A 138 -8.46 -8.95 -17.95
N VAL A 139 -8.40 -8.52 -19.21
CA VAL A 139 -8.14 -9.39 -20.38
C VAL A 139 -6.80 -10.13 -20.30
N HIS A 140 -5.85 -9.65 -19.50
CA HIS A 140 -4.54 -10.27 -19.32
C HIS A 140 -4.49 -11.28 -18.17
N LEU A 141 -5.46 -11.32 -17.26
CA LEU A 141 -5.41 -12.17 -16.07
C LEU A 141 -5.35 -13.66 -16.44
N LYS A 142 -6.28 -14.12 -17.27
CA LYS A 142 -6.35 -15.53 -17.71
C LYS A 142 -5.11 -15.92 -18.53
N PRO A 143 -4.67 -15.15 -19.55
CA PRO A 143 -3.41 -15.40 -20.25
C PRO A 143 -2.18 -15.41 -19.33
N PHE A 144 -2.13 -14.54 -18.32
CA PHE A 144 -1.02 -14.48 -17.37
C PHE A 144 -0.92 -15.74 -16.52
N LEU A 145 -2.03 -16.20 -15.94
CA LEU A 145 -2.07 -17.45 -15.17
C LEU A 145 -1.73 -18.67 -16.05
N GLN A 146 -2.25 -18.70 -17.28
CA GLN A 146 -1.93 -19.77 -18.23
C GLN A 146 -0.42 -19.80 -18.55
N ARG A 147 0.18 -18.63 -18.79
CA ARG A 147 1.62 -18.52 -19.08
C ARG A 147 2.49 -19.01 -17.92
N LEU A 148 2.08 -18.75 -16.68
CA LEU A 148 2.78 -19.27 -15.49
C LEU A 148 2.66 -20.79 -15.41
N HIS A 149 1.46 -21.33 -15.63
CA HIS A 149 1.20 -22.76 -15.65
C HIS A 149 2.02 -23.48 -16.75
N ASP A 150 2.01 -22.96 -17.98
CA ASP A 150 2.76 -23.52 -19.12
C ASP A 150 4.28 -23.53 -18.88
N ALA A 151 4.76 -22.63 -18.03
CA ALA A 151 6.15 -22.57 -17.59
C ALA A 151 6.45 -23.39 -16.33
N ASN A 152 5.53 -24.28 -15.91
CA ASN A 152 5.63 -25.12 -14.72
C ASN A 152 5.84 -24.32 -13.42
N LYS A 153 5.31 -23.09 -13.33
CA LYS A 153 5.27 -22.34 -12.07
C LYS A 153 4.11 -22.85 -11.23
N GLN A 154 4.37 -23.07 -9.94
CA GLN A 154 3.31 -23.41 -9.00
C GLN A 154 2.62 -22.15 -8.50
N ILE A 155 1.29 -22.14 -8.50
CA ILE A 155 0.46 -20.98 -8.18
C ILE A 155 -0.44 -21.34 -7.00
N PHE A 156 -0.57 -20.42 -6.05
CA PHE A 156 -1.43 -20.63 -4.90
C PHE A 156 -2.26 -19.39 -4.56
N LEU A 157 -3.42 -19.61 -3.95
CA LEU A 157 -4.35 -18.58 -3.51
C LEU A 157 -4.58 -18.71 -2.00
N ILE A 158 -4.35 -17.63 -1.25
CA ILE A 158 -4.62 -17.56 0.20
C ILE A 158 -5.50 -16.35 0.49
N THR A 159 -6.74 -16.60 0.91
CA THR A 159 -7.74 -15.56 1.15
C THR A 159 -8.44 -15.72 2.49
N ASN A 160 -8.86 -14.61 3.09
CA ASN A 160 -9.71 -14.60 4.28
C ASN A 160 -11.19 -14.85 3.95
N SER A 161 -11.58 -14.72 2.68
CA SER A 161 -12.96 -14.92 2.24
C SER A 161 -13.36 -16.39 2.23
N ALA A 162 -14.66 -16.64 2.34
CA ALA A 162 -15.23 -17.98 2.25
C ALA A 162 -15.22 -18.48 0.79
N TYR A 163 -15.15 -19.81 0.61
CA TYR A 163 -15.04 -20.43 -0.72
C TYR A 163 -16.17 -20.03 -1.66
N TRP A 164 -17.43 -19.97 -1.20
CA TRP A 164 -18.56 -19.61 -2.07
C TRP A 164 -18.36 -18.23 -2.72
N TYR A 165 -17.87 -17.24 -1.96
CA TYR A 165 -17.64 -15.88 -2.45
C TYR A 165 -16.49 -15.84 -3.45
N VAL A 166 -15.38 -16.51 -3.10
CA VAL A 166 -14.22 -16.67 -3.98
C VAL A 166 -14.65 -17.35 -5.28
N ASN A 167 -15.47 -18.40 -5.20
CA ASN A 167 -15.93 -19.15 -6.36
C ASN A 167 -16.77 -18.28 -7.29
N HIS A 168 -17.67 -17.42 -6.78
CA HIS A 168 -18.44 -16.50 -7.63
C HIS A 168 -17.52 -15.52 -8.38
N GLY A 169 -16.64 -14.82 -7.66
CA GLY A 169 -15.73 -13.85 -8.28
C GLY A 169 -14.74 -14.49 -9.25
N MET A 170 -14.14 -15.63 -8.88
CA MET A 170 -13.17 -16.32 -9.74
C MET A 170 -13.84 -16.99 -10.95
N SER A 171 -15.08 -17.48 -10.83
CA SER A 171 -15.81 -18.02 -11.99
C SER A 171 -16.16 -16.92 -12.98
N TYR A 172 -16.49 -15.72 -12.50
CA TYR A 172 -16.68 -14.54 -13.36
C TYR A 172 -15.37 -14.17 -14.09
N LEU A 173 -14.26 -14.06 -13.37
CA LEU A 173 -12.99 -13.60 -13.94
C LEU A 173 -12.27 -14.63 -14.83
N LEU A 174 -12.36 -15.93 -14.52
CA LEU A 174 -11.55 -16.99 -15.15
C LEU A 174 -12.37 -18.12 -15.78
N GLY A 175 -13.67 -18.17 -15.51
CA GLY A 175 -14.58 -19.26 -15.87
C GLY A 175 -14.70 -20.36 -14.79
N ASP A 176 -15.65 -21.28 -14.97
CA ASP A 176 -16.03 -22.29 -13.97
C ASP A 176 -14.87 -23.22 -13.51
N ASN A 177 -13.86 -23.39 -14.37
CA ASN A 177 -12.69 -24.23 -14.12
C ASN A 177 -11.50 -23.46 -13.54
N TRP A 178 -11.73 -22.27 -12.96
CA TRP A 178 -10.67 -21.40 -12.43
C TRP A 178 -9.70 -22.10 -11.45
N ARG A 179 -10.19 -23.12 -10.74
CA ARG A 179 -9.39 -23.89 -9.78
C ARG A 179 -8.19 -24.58 -10.42
N ASN A 180 -8.25 -24.87 -11.72
CA ASN A 180 -7.17 -25.52 -12.46
C ASN A 180 -5.95 -24.61 -12.64
N TYR A 181 -6.08 -23.30 -12.40
CA TYR A 181 -4.94 -22.38 -12.41
C TYR A 181 -4.13 -22.40 -11.11
N PHE A 182 -4.60 -23.08 -10.06
CA PHE A 182 -3.98 -23.01 -8.73
C PHE A 182 -3.66 -24.41 -8.20
N ASP A 183 -2.41 -24.64 -7.83
CA ASP A 183 -1.95 -25.85 -7.15
C ASP A 183 -2.48 -25.97 -5.72
N VAL A 184 -2.64 -24.83 -5.05
CA VAL A 184 -3.11 -24.76 -3.66
C VAL A 184 -4.11 -23.62 -3.51
N ILE A 185 -5.32 -23.93 -3.02
CA ILE A 185 -6.38 -22.95 -2.74
C ILE A 185 -6.72 -23.01 -1.26
N ILE A 186 -6.51 -21.91 -0.55
CA ILE A 186 -6.79 -21.77 0.88
C ILE A 186 -7.75 -20.60 1.10
N CYS A 187 -8.97 -20.90 1.51
CA CYS A 187 -9.98 -19.93 1.90
C CYS A 187 -10.01 -19.78 3.43
N GLN A 188 -10.66 -18.73 3.96
CA GLN A 188 -10.77 -18.48 5.40
C GLN A 188 -9.45 -18.66 6.17
N ALA A 189 -8.33 -18.20 5.59
CA ALA A 189 -6.99 -18.41 6.11
C ALA A 189 -6.77 -17.74 7.49
N ARG A 190 -7.49 -16.63 7.76
CA ARG A 190 -7.38 -15.80 8.96
C ARG A 190 -6.03 -15.07 9.05
N LYS A 191 -5.55 -14.55 7.93
CA LYS A 191 -4.40 -13.63 7.88
C LYS A 191 -4.65 -12.43 8.82
N PRO A 192 -3.65 -11.93 9.57
CA PRO A 192 -2.24 -12.35 9.57
C PRO A 192 -1.93 -13.63 10.37
N SER A 193 -2.87 -14.15 11.17
CA SER A 193 -2.60 -15.27 12.09
C SER A 193 -2.14 -16.56 11.39
N PHE A 194 -2.50 -16.71 10.11
CA PHE A 194 -1.99 -17.75 9.23
C PHE A 194 -0.45 -17.75 9.11
N PHE A 195 0.16 -16.56 9.04
CA PHE A 195 1.60 -16.36 8.89
C PHE A 195 2.32 -16.27 10.24
N SER A 196 1.63 -15.80 11.29
CA SER A 196 2.25 -15.50 12.58
C SER A 196 2.46 -16.71 13.51
N GLY A 197 2.44 -17.94 12.99
CA GLY A 197 2.81 -19.15 13.73
C GLY A 197 1.71 -19.84 14.56
N GLN A 198 0.42 -19.54 14.34
CA GLN A 198 -0.64 -20.36 14.95
C GLN A 198 -0.66 -21.77 14.34
N LYS A 199 -0.78 -22.82 15.16
CA LYS A 199 -0.76 -24.23 14.70
C LYS A 199 -2.15 -24.79 14.38
N ARG A 200 -3.06 -23.98 13.84
CA ARG A 200 -4.38 -24.51 13.45
C ARG A 200 -4.22 -25.37 12.19
N PRO A 201 -4.66 -26.65 12.19
CA PRO A 201 -4.51 -27.52 11.03
C PRO A 201 -5.39 -27.06 9.85
N PHE A 202 -5.04 -27.52 8.66
CA PHE A 202 -5.89 -27.38 7.48
C PHE A 202 -7.11 -28.30 7.58
N ARG A 203 -8.22 -27.87 6.97
CA ARG A 203 -9.38 -28.73 6.68
C ARG A 203 -9.72 -28.65 5.20
N GLU A 204 -10.01 -29.76 4.56
CA GLU A 204 -10.55 -29.80 3.19
C GLU A 204 -12.04 -29.43 3.21
N ILE A 205 -12.49 -28.67 2.21
CA ILE A 205 -13.92 -28.43 1.97
C ILE A 205 -14.42 -29.41 0.91
N ASP A 206 -15.49 -30.15 1.21
CA ASP A 206 -16.32 -30.76 0.18
C ASP A 206 -17.15 -29.64 -0.48
N VAL A 207 -16.75 -29.26 -1.70
CA VAL A 207 -17.39 -28.17 -2.45
C VAL A 207 -18.83 -28.46 -2.84
N LYS A 208 -19.23 -29.74 -2.93
CA LYS A 208 -20.60 -30.15 -3.29
C LYS A 208 -21.53 -30.07 -2.08
N GLN A 209 -21.03 -30.52 -0.92
CA GLN A 209 -21.80 -30.53 0.32
C GLN A 209 -21.65 -29.23 1.13
N ASN A 210 -20.73 -28.35 0.72
CA ASN A 210 -20.31 -27.16 1.45
C ASN A 210 -19.98 -27.46 2.93
N SER A 211 -19.33 -28.59 3.16
CA SER A 211 -19.01 -29.11 4.48
C SER A 211 -17.49 -29.24 4.64
N LYS A 212 -17.00 -29.09 5.87
CA LYS A 212 -15.58 -29.25 6.18
C LYS A 212 -15.32 -30.71 6.54
N SER A 213 -14.35 -31.33 5.88
CA SER A 213 -13.87 -32.66 6.26
C SER A 213 -13.33 -32.65 7.70
N TRP A 214 -13.53 -33.76 8.42
CA TRP A 214 -12.95 -33.99 9.74
C TRP A 214 -11.61 -34.72 9.67
N ASP A 215 -11.25 -35.24 8.49
CA ASP A 215 -9.98 -35.91 8.28
C ASP A 215 -8.82 -34.92 8.32
N ARG A 216 -7.67 -35.42 8.79
CA ARG A 216 -6.44 -34.64 8.82
C ARG A 216 -5.91 -34.47 7.40
N VAL A 217 -5.71 -33.21 7.01
CA VAL A 217 -4.98 -32.88 5.79
C VAL A 217 -3.48 -33.12 6.03
N SER A 218 -2.92 -34.12 5.36
CA SER A 218 -1.48 -34.46 5.38
C SER A 218 -0.76 -34.05 4.09
N LYS A 219 -1.50 -33.82 3.01
CA LYS A 219 -0.99 -33.40 1.70
C LYS A 219 -1.98 -32.41 1.07
N LEU A 220 -1.44 -31.46 0.32
CA LEU A 220 -2.21 -30.55 -0.52
C LEU A 220 -2.27 -31.13 -1.94
N GLU A 221 -3.47 -31.20 -2.52
CA GLU A 221 -3.72 -31.74 -3.86
C GLU A 221 -4.36 -30.69 -4.75
N HIS A 222 -3.99 -30.72 -6.03
CA HIS A 222 -4.51 -29.83 -7.05
C HIS A 222 -6.03 -29.94 -7.18
N GLY A 223 -6.71 -28.81 -7.37
CA GLY A 223 -8.17 -28.73 -7.53
C GLY A 223 -9.00 -28.85 -6.24
N LYS A 224 -8.37 -29.25 -5.13
CA LYS A 224 -8.99 -29.25 -3.79
C LYS A 224 -8.96 -27.87 -3.16
N VAL A 225 -9.89 -27.62 -2.25
CA VAL A 225 -10.02 -26.36 -1.52
C VAL A 225 -9.85 -26.63 -0.04
N TYR A 226 -8.96 -25.86 0.57
CA TYR A 226 -8.65 -25.94 1.98
C TYR A 226 -9.13 -24.70 2.72
N VAL A 227 -9.34 -24.84 4.02
CA VAL A 227 -9.57 -23.71 4.93
C VAL A 227 -8.69 -23.78 6.15
N GLU A 228 -8.59 -22.64 6.82
CA GLU A 228 -7.85 -22.49 8.06
C GLU A 228 -6.35 -22.71 7.80
N GLY A 229 -5.71 -23.66 8.50
CA GLY A 229 -4.29 -23.93 8.31
C GLY A 229 -3.35 -22.86 8.84
N ASN A 230 -2.08 -23.02 8.46
CA ASN A 230 -0.98 -22.14 8.81
C ASN A 230 0.20 -22.30 7.86
N LEU A 231 1.06 -21.28 7.81
CA LEU A 231 2.21 -21.24 6.92
C LEU A 231 3.24 -22.35 7.22
N THR A 232 3.46 -22.72 8.49
CA THR A 232 4.42 -23.78 8.83
C THR A 232 4.03 -25.10 8.18
N ASN A 233 2.76 -25.51 8.28
CA ASN A 233 2.30 -26.73 7.61
C ASN A 233 2.27 -26.59 6.09
N LEU A 234 1.98 -25.40 5.54
CA LEU A 234 2.08 -25.15 4.11
C LEU A 234 3.50 -25.41 3.62
N ILE A 235 4.51 -24.86 4.29
CA ILE A 235 5.93 -25.05 3.96
C ILE A 235 6.35 -26.52 4.12
N GLU A 236 5.87 -27.20 5.17
CA GLU A 236 6.16 -28.62 5.38
C GLU A 236 5.61 -29.50 4.24
N MET A 237 4.41 -29.21 3.75
CA MET A 237 3.75 -30.00 2.71
C MET A 237 4.19 -29.67 1.29
N THR A 238 4.61 -28.42 1.03
CA THR A 238 4.97 -27.94 -0.32
C THR A 238 6.48 -27.82 -0.54
N HIS A 239 7.24 -27.71 0.55
CA HIS A 239 8.67 -27.38 0.55
C HIS A 239 9.01 -26.00 -0.05
N TRP A 240 8.02 -25.13 -0.25
CA TRP A 240 8.20 -23.75 -0.71
C TRP A 240 8.92 -22.91 0.35
N LYS A 241 10.15 -22.47 0.07
CA LYS A 241 11.03 -21.81 1.05
C LYS A 241 11.84 -20.67 0.43
N GLY A 242 12.17 -19.68 1.27
CA GLY A 242 13.09 -18.61 0.92
C GLY A 242 12.70 -17.88 -0.36
N ASN A 243 13.72 -17.58 -1.19
CA ASN A 243 13.56 -16.74 -2.37
C ASN A 243 12.85 -17.42 -3.56
N ASP A 244 12.48 -18.69 -3.44
CA ASP A 244 11.79 -19.44 -4.50
C ASP A 244 10.28 -19.14 -4.55
N VAL A 245 9.78 -18.35 -3.59
CA VAL A 245 8.37 -18.00 -3.46
C VAL A 245 8.18 -16.50 -3.55
N LEU A 246 7.27 -16.06 -4.42
CA LEU A 246 6.77 -14.69 -4.48
C LEU A 246 5.32 -14.66 -4.01
N TYR A 247 5.06 -14.01 -2.88
CA TYR A 247 3.71 -13.76 -2.39
C TYR A 247 3.30 -12.33 -2.76
N ILE A 248 2.15 -12.18 -3.41
CA ILE A 248 1.60 -10.88 -3.81
C ILE A 248 0.33 -10.61 -3.00
N GLY A 249 0.26 -9.45 -2.35
CA GLY A 249 -0.90 -9.03 -1.56
C GLY A 249 -1.07 -7.52 -1.53
N ASP A 250 -2.23 -7.06 -1.09
CA ASP A 250 -2.60 -5.65 -1.01
C ASP A 250 -2.39 -5.07 0.40
N HIS A 251 -2.42 -5.91 1.45
CA HIS A 251 -2.33 -5.45 2.83
C HIS A 251 -0.93 -5.63 3.42
N ILE A 252 -0.13 -4.57 3.46
CA ILE A 252 1.28 -4.56 3.94
C ILE A 252 1.55 -5.40 5.21
N TYR A 253 0.79 -5.21 6.30
CA TYR A 253 1.01 -5.98 7.55
C TYR A 253 0.39 -7.36 7.57
N GLY A 254 -0.86 -7.47 7.09
CA GLY A 254 -1.65 -8.69 7.07
C GLY A 254 -1.04 -9.77 6.19
N ASP A 255 -0.41 -9.32 5.10
CA ASP A 255 0.11 -10.17 4.04
C ASP A 255 1.64 -10.27 4.05
N LEU A 256 2.36 -9.15 4.06
CA LEU A 256 3.77 -9.13 3.62
C LEU A 256 4.77 -9.18 4.78
N ALA A 257 4.46 -8.49 5.90
CA ALA A 257 5.44 -8.25 6.96
C ALA A 257 6.03 -9.53 7.58
N ASP A 258 5.20 -10.51 7.96
CA ASP A 258 5.68 -11.75 8.57
C ASP A 258 6.42 -12.66 7.56
N LEU A 259 5.95 -12.70 6.30
CA LEU A 259 6.58 -13.46 5.22
C LEU A 259 8.01 -12.99 4.98
N PHE A 260 8.19 -11.68 4.87
CA PHE A 260 9.48 -11.05 4.67
C PHE A 260 10.39 -11.23 5.90
N LEU A 261 9.90 -10.90 7.09
CA LEU A 261 10.72 -10.85 8.31
C LEU A 261 11.13 -12.23 8.86
N LYS A 262 10.29 -13.27 8.69
CA LYS A 262 10.48 -14.57 9.35
C LYS A 262 10.83 -15.70 8.40
N TYR A 263 10.34 -15.66 7.15
CA TYR A 263 10.41 -16.80 6.23
C TYR A 263 11.27 -16.54 4.99
N GLY A 264 11.66 -15.28 4.75
CA GLY A 264 12.50 -14.89 3.62
C GLY A 264 11.85 -15.10 2.26
N TRP A 265 10.51 -15.15 2.20
CA TRP A 265 9.77 -15.15 0.94
C TRP A 265 9.91 -13.79 0.26
N ARG A 266 9.96 -13.79 -1.08
CA ARG A 266 9.85 -12.55 -1.85
C ARG A 266 8.42 -12.05 -1.79
N THR A 267 8.25 -10.73 -1.79
CA THR A 267 6.94 -10.11 -1.60
C THR A 267 6.65 -9.04 -2.64
N GLY A 268 5.43 -9.06 -3.17
CA GLY A 268 4.88 -8.03 -4.05
C GLY A 268 3.70 -7.33 -3.40
N ALA A 269 3.60 -6.01 -3.56
CA ALA A 269 2.45 -5.23 -3.09
C ALA A 269 1.56 -4.78 -4.26
N ILE A 270 0.24 -4.91 -4.11
CA ILE A 270 -0.75 -4.32 -5.01
C ILE A 270 -1.27 -3.01 -4.41
N LEU A 271 -1.12 -1.92 -5.14
CA LEU A 271 -1.46 -0.56 -4.71
C LEU A 271 -2.13 0.19 -5.88
N GLU A 272 -3.44 0.07 -6.00
CA GLU A 272 -4.21 0.66 -7.12
C GLU A 272 -3.95 2.17 -7.26
N GLU A 273 -3.81 2.89 -6.15
CA GLU A 273 -3.61 4.34 -6.12
C GLU A 273 -2.32 4.80 -6.80
N VAL A 274 -1.35 3.89 -7.03
CA VAL A 274 -0.11 4.25 -7.74
C VAL A 274 -0.38 4.67 -9.18
N GLU A 275 -1.41 4.14 -9.82
CA GLU A 275 -1.72 4.44 -11.23
C GLU A 275 -2.16 5.89 -11.40
N ASP A 276 -3.10 6.35 -10.57
CA ASP A 276 -3.54 7.74 -10.53
C ASP A 276 -2.39 8.68 -10.18
N GLU A 277 -1.57 8.34 -9.18
CA GLU A 277 -0.41 9.17 -8.83
C GLU A 277 0.59 9.26 -9.99
N ILE A 278 0.89 8.16 -10.69
CA ILE A 278 1.78 8.18 -11.86
C ILE A 278 1.21 9.08 -12.96
N ASN A 279 -0.09 8.97 -13.25
CA ASN A 279 -0.75 9.78 -14.28
C ASN A 279 -0.69 11.26 -13.94
N ILE A 280 -1.03 11.64 -12.70
CA ILE A 280 -0.98 13.02 -12.23
C ILE A 280 0.46 13.53 -12.19
N MET A 281 1.39 12.74 -11.67
CA MET A 281 2.80 13.14 -11.56
C MET A 281 3.46 13.35 -12.91
N ASN A 282 3.05 12.62 -13.95
CA ASN A 282 3.54 12.82 -15.32
C ASN A 282 2.82 13.95 -16.09
N SER A 283 1.79 14.57 -15.51
CA SER A 283 1.12 15.71 -16.12
C SER A 283 2.04 16.95 -16.21
N ASP A 284 1.82 17.78 -17.23
CA ASP A 284 2.56 19.02 -17.41
C ASP A 284 2.44 19.97 -16.21
N ALA A 285 1.25 20.03 -15.59
CA ALA A 285 0.99 20.88 -14.44
C ALA A 285 1.86 20.47 -13.25
N PHE A 286 1.84 19.18 -12.90
CA PHE A 286 2.63 18.67 -11.78
C PHE A 286 4.13 18.80 -12.05
N GLN A 287 4.59 18.43 -13.25
CA GLN A 287 5.99 18.52 -13.64
C GLN A 287 6.52 19.97 -13.61
N LYS A 288 5.72 20.96 -14.04
CA LYS A 288 6.08 22.38 -13.94
C LYS A 288 6.19 22.83 -12.49
N THR A 289 5.23 22.46 -11.64
CA THR A 289 5.27 22.78 -10.20
C THR A 289 6.49 22.19 -9.51
N ILE A 290 6.81 20.91 -9.73
CA ILE A 290 8.00 20.28 -9.12
C ILE A 290 9.30 20.89 -9.63
N ARG A 291 9.41 21.21 -10.93
CA ARG A 291 10.58 21.92 -11.47
C ARG A 291 10.75 23.28 -10.79
N TRP A 292 9.66 24.04 -10.64
CA TRP A 292 9.71 25.35 -10.01
C TRP A 292 10.07 25.26 -8.52
N LEU A 293 9.50 24.31 -7.78
CA LEU A 293 9.88 24.02 -6.40
C LEU A 293 11.38 23.69 -6.26
N THR A 294 11.94 22.98 -7.23
CA THR A 294 13.37 22.65 -7.25
C THR A 294 14.24 23.90 -7.47
N VAL A 295 13.80 24.80 -8.36
CA VAL A 295 14.48 26.09 -8.60
C VAL A 295 14.38 26.98 -7.36
N LEU A 296 13.19 27.12 -6.76
CA LEU A 296 12.99 27.89 -5.53
C LEU A 296 13.85 27.37 -4.38
N GLN A 297 13.94 26.05 -4.20
CA GLN A 297 14.83 25.46 -3.18
C GLN A 297 16.29 25.84 -3.43
N TRP A 298 16.76 25.69 -4.67
CA TRP A 298 18.14 26.04 -5.04
C TRP A 298 18.43 27.54 -4.82
N LEU A 299 17.52 28.42 -5.27
CA LEU A 299 17.63 29.86 -5.10
C LEU A 299 17.67 30.26 -3.61
N THR A 300 16.78 29.67 -2.81
CA THR A 300 16.73 29.85 -1.35
C THR A 300 18.05 29.44 -0.71
N ASP A 301 18.60 28.29 -1.08
CA ASP A 301 19.89 27.81 -0.55
C ASP A 301 21.05 28.74 -0.92
N GLN A 302 21.09 29.29 -2.14
CA GLN A 302 22.11 30.26 -2.54
C GLN A 302 21.98 31.60 -1.81
N LEU A 303 20.76 32.03 -1.48
CA LEU A 303 20.52 33.32 -0.85
C LEU A 303 20.89 33.34 0.64
N GLN A 304 20.92 32.18 1.32
CA GLN A 304 21.24 32.09 2.76
C GLN A 304 22.62 32.64 3.13
N VAL A 305 23.57 32.69 2.18
CA VAL A 305 24.92 33.21 2.42
C VAL A 305 25.08 34.70 2.10
N ILE A 306 24.03 35.34 1.58
CA ILE A 306 24.05 36.75 1.19
C ILE A 306 23.42 37.57 2.33
N PRO A 307 24.20 38.42 3.04
CA PRO A 307 23.66 39.26 4.11
C PRO A 307 22.96 40.49 3.53
N GLY A 308 21.89 40.94 4.18
CA GLY A 308 21.25 42.24 3.90
C GLY A 308 19.73 42.20 3.96
N ALA A 309 19.12 43.35 4.27
CA ALA A 309 17.66 43.45 4.42
C ALA A 309 16.90 43.08 3.12
N GLU A 310 17.46 43.38 1.96
CA GLU A 310 16.88 43.01 0.66
C GLU A 310 16.87 41.48 0.46
N ALA A 311 17.96 40.81 0.84
CA ALA A 311 18.06 39.36 0.80
C ALA A 311 17.07 38.71 1.77
N ASP A 312 16.89 39.26 2.97
CA ASP A 312 15.91 38.76 3.95
C ASP A 312 14.47 38.88 3.44
N ILE A 313 14.14 39.99 2.76
CA ILE A 313 12.81 40.19 2.14
C ILE A 313 12.58 39.18 1.02
N LEU A 314 13.56 39.01 0.13
CA LEU A 314 13.48 38.07 -0.98
C LEU A 314 13.38 36.61 -0.49
N MET A 315 14.15 36.26 0.55
CA MET A 315 14.09 34.95 1.22
C MET A 315 12.67 34.65 1.71
N LYS A 316 12.05 35.58 2.44
CA LYS A 316 10.67 35.41 2.92
C LYS A 316 9.67 35.25 1.77
N SER A 317 9.86 36.00 0.68
CA SER A 317 9.02 35.90 -0.52
C SER A 317 9.14 34.51 -1.18
N TRP A 318 10.36 33.99 -1.37
CA TRP A 318 10.57 32.68 -1.98
C TRP A 318 10.12 31.52 -1.10
N VAL A 319 10.26 31.63 0.23
CA VAL A 319 9.71 30.64 1.16
C VAL A 319 8.17 30.60 1.06
N ALA A 320 7.52 31.77 1.04
CA ALA A 320 6.07 31.83 0.86
C ALA A 320 5.61 31.26 -0.50
N GLU A 321 6.36 31.54 -1.56
CA GLU A 321 6.09 30.97 -2.89
C GLU A 321 6.33 29.45 -2.92
N GLN A 322 7.35 28.97 -2.22
CA GLN A 322 7.61 27.54 -2.08
C GLN A 322 6.45 26.83 -1.37
N ASP A 323 5.90 27.43 -0.32
CA ASP A 323 4.75 26.88 0.41
C ASP A 323 3.48 26.88 -0.47
N ALA A 324 3.24 27.93 -1.25
CA ALA A 324 2.13 27.96 -2.21
C ALA A 324 2.25 26.88 -3.30
N GLU A 325 3.44 26.65 -3.85
CA GLU A 325 3.65 25.58 -4.84
C GLU A 325 3.61 24.18 -4.22
N ARG A 326 3.99 24.04 -2.94
CA ARG A 326 3.80 22.82 -2.17
C ARG A 326 2.31 22.48 -2.02
N ASP A 327 1.48 23.46 -1.67
CA ASP A 327 0.03 23.30 -1.60
C ASP A 327 -0.57 22.95 -2.95
N LYS A 328 -0.16 23.65 -4.01
CA LYS A 328 -0.58 23.33 -5.38
C LYS A 328 -0.22 21.90 -5.79
N SER A 329 0.99 21.43 -5.46
CA SER A 329 1.39 20.04 -5.74
C SER A 329 0.55 19.01 -4.99
N ARG A 330 0.14 19.32 -3.75
CA ARG A 330 -0.77 18.50 -2.95
C ARG A 330 -2.15 18.44 -3.60
N ASP A 331 -2.68 19.60 -3.97
CA ASP A 331 -4.04 19.77 -4.49
C ASP A 331 -4.26 19.13 -5.86
N LEU A 332 -3.21 19.04 -6.67
CA LEU A 332 -3.23 18.26 -7.92
C LEU A 332 -3.44 16.75 -7.69
N LEU A 333 -3.10 16.24 -6.50
CA LEU A 333 -3.29 14.85 -6.10
C LEU A 333 -4.58 14.68 -5.28
N ASN A 334 -4.48 14.83 -3.96
CA ASN A 334 -5.62 14.83 -3.06
C ASN A 334 -5.63 16.18 -2.32
N PRO A 335 -6.70 16.98 -2.42
CA PRO A 335 -6.71 18.33 -1.86
C PRO A 335 -6.64 18.39 -0.33
N TYR A 336 -6.98 17.29 0.36
CA TYR A 336 -6.91 17.23 1.82
C TYR A 336 -5.56 16.69 2.30
N PHE A 337 -5.01 15.68 1.63
CA PHE A 337 -3.90 14.89 2.15
C PHE A 337 -2.73 14.71 1.17
N GLY A 338 -2.87 15.08 -0.11
CA GLY A 338 -1.85 14.89 -1.15
C GLY A 338 -1.50 13.43 -1.44
N SER A 339 -0.27 13.19 -1.89
CA SER A 339 0.25 11.85 -2.23
C SER A 339 0.19 10.87 -1.07
N ILE A 340 -0.25 9.63 -1.30
CA ILE A 340 -0.16 8.53 -0.32
C ILE A 340 1.31 8.17 -0.01
N PHE A 341 2.25 8.49 -0.90
CA PHE A 341 3.65 8.10 -0.80
C PHE A 341 4.58 9.19 -0.26
N ARG A 342 4.19 10.47 -0.31
CA ARG A 342 5.09 11.59 0.03
C ARG A 342 4.43 12.73 0.82
N THR A 343 5.15 13.25 1.80
CA THR A 343 4.89 14.51 2.52
C THR A 343 5.87 15.59 2.04
N HIS A 344 5.48 16.41 1.06
CA HIS A 344 6.34 17.37 0.36
C HIS A 344 7.66 16.76 -0.16
N THR A 345 8.70 16.70 0.67
CA THR A 345 10.04 16.18 0.34
C THR A 345 10.32 14.79 0.89
N VAL A 346 9.63 14.36 1.95
CA VAL A 346 9.91 13.12 2.69
C VAL A 346 8.90 12.03 2.33
N PRO A 347 9.28 10.74 2.24
CA PRO A 347 8.30 9.67 2.09
C PRO A 347 7.33 9.58 3.27
N THR A 348 6.10 9.13 3.04
CA THR A 348 5.13 8.89 4.12
C THR A 348 5.55 7.72 5.01
N TYR A 349 4.97 7.66 6.21
CA TYR A 349 5.09 6.51 7.08
C TYR A 349 4.63 5.20 6.40
N PHE A 350 3.56 5.30 5.61
CA PHE A 350 3.06 4.21 4.77
C PHE A 350 4.12 3.72 3.78
N HIS A 351 4.70 4.63 2.98
CA HIS A 351 5.73 4.29 2.01
C HIS A 351 6.97 3.66 2.65
N ARG A 352 7.45 4.19 3.80
CA ARG A 352 8.60 3.62 4.51
C ARG A 352 8.41 2.14 4.82
N ARG A 353 7.19 1.75 5.18
CA ARG A 353 6.87 0.35 5.51
C ARG A 353 6.66 -0.49 4.27
N LEU A 354 6.00 0.05 3.25
CA LEU A 354 5.92 -0.58 1.94
C LEU A 354 7.33 -0.94 1.42
N ALA A 355 8.23 0.04 1.37
CA ALA A 355 9.61 -0.13 0.91
C ALA A 355 10.43 -1.11 1.76
N ARG A 356 10.00 -1.39 2.99
CA ARG A 356 10.63 -2.39 3.87
C ARG A 356 10.13 -3.81 3.60
N PHE A 357 8.86 -3.97 3.22
CA PHE A 357 8.18 -5.26 3.19
C PHE A 357 7.79 -5.74 1.80
N ALA A 358 7.96 -4.93 0.75
CA ALA A 358 7.67 -5.30 -0.62
C ALA A 358 8.94 -5.13 -1.46
N ASP A 359 9.37 -6.21 -2.11
CA ASP A 359 10.46 -6.19 -3.09
C ASP A 359 10.05 -5.45 -4.37
N VAL A 360 8.78 -5.61 -4.75
CA VAL A 360 8.15 -4.99 -5.91
C VAL A 360 6.75 -4.50 -5.54
N TYR A 361 6.27 -3.45 -6.19
CA TYR A 361 4.87 -3.03 -6.06
C TYR A 361 4.33 -2.56 -7.39
N THR A 362 3.02 -2.69 -7.59
CA THR A 362 2.35 -2.35 -8.85
C THR A 362 0.85 -2.08 -8.62
N SER A 363 0.15 -1.43 -9.56
CA SER A 363 -1.30 -1.19 -9.44
C SER A 363 -2.12 -2.47 -9.62
N ASN A 364 -1.64 -3.39 -10.46
CA ASN A 364 -2.35 -4.62 -10.81
C ASN A 364 -1.38 -5.79 -11.01
N VAL A 365 -1.72 -6.98 -10.53
CA VAL A 365 -0.90 -8.19 -10.71
C VAL A 365 -0.65 -8.51 -12.18
N CYS A 366 -1.57 -8.15 -13.06
CA CYS A 366 -1.45 -8.38 -14.50
C CYS A 366 -0.36 -7.52 -15.16
N ASN A 367 0.16 -6.49 -14.48
CA ASN A 367 1.27 -5.70 -14.99
C ASN A 367 2.55 -6.56 -15.17
N PHE A 368 2.67 -7.68 -14.44
CA PHE A 368 3.74 -8.66 -14.67
C PHE A 368 3.65 -9.38 -16.01
N PHE A 369 2.49 -9.38 -16.67
CA PHE A 369 2.32 -9.97 -18.00
C PHE A 369 3.21 -9.30 -19.06
N ASN A 370 3.54 -8.02 -18.86
CA ASN A 370 4.39 -7.23 -19.75
C ASN A 370 5.87 -7.63 -19.69
N TYR A 371 6.26 -8.54 -18.80
CA TYR A 371 7.64 -8.97 -18.62
C TYR A 371 7.85 -10.42 -19.08
N PRO A 372 9.05 -10.78 -19.55
CA PRO A 372 9.41 -12.18 -19.75
C PRO A 372 9.55 -12.92 -18.41
N LEU A 373 9.43 -14.24 -18.41
CA LEU A 373 9.42 -15.05 -17.17
C LEU A 373 10.79 -15.14 -16.48
N ASP A 374 11.85 -14.88 -17.23
CA ASP A 374 13.24 -14.78 -16.78
C ASP A 374 13.67 -13.32 -16.54
N TYR A 375 12.74 -12.37 -16.53
CA TYR A 375 13.04 -10.98 -16.26
C TYR A 375 13.59 -10.79 -14.84
N ILE A 376 14.71 -10.08 -14.73
CA ILE A 376 15.35 -9.75 -13.46
C ILE A 376 15.10 -8.28 -13.15
N PHE A 377 14.34 -8.02 -12.08
CA PHE A 377 14.14 -6.67 -11.56
C PHE A 377 15.37 -6.23 -10.75
N PHE A 378 16.13 -5.27 -11.27
CA PHE A 378 17.24 -4.65 -10.56
C PHE A 378 16.77 -3.41 -9.78
N PRO A 379 17.03 -3.32 -8.47
CA PRO A 379 16.68 -2.14 -7.70
C PRO A 379 17.51 -0.94 -8.16
N ARG A 380 16.90 0.24 -8.17
CA ARG A 380 17.63 1.49 -8.41
C ARG A 380 18.52 1.77 -7.20
N ARG A 381 19.77 2.18 -7.45
CA ARG A 381 20.67 2.65 -6.39
C ARG A 381 20.08 3.90 -5.75
N MET A 382 19.79 3.84 -4.46
CA MET A 382 19.43 5.01 -3.66
C MET A 382 20.72 5.68 -3.21
N ALA A 383 21.00 6.87 -3.75
CA ALA A 383 22.18 7.62 -3.37
C ALA A 383 22.08 8.12 -1.93
N LEU A 384 23.17 8.01 -1.17
CA LEU A 384 23.27 8.62 0.16
C LEU A 384 23.50 10.14 0.03
N PRO A 385 23.17 10.94 1.06
CA PRO A 385 23.30 12.40 0.98
C PRO A 385 24.71 12.93 0.66
N HIS A 386 25.77 12.16 0.91
CA HIS A 386 27.16 12.52 0.61
C HIS A 386 27.67 11.94 -0.72
N GLU A 387 26.84 11.19 -1.45
CA GLU A 387 27.22 10.63 -2.74
C GLU A 387 26.90 11.62 -3.86
N ASN A 388 27.89 11.89 -4.72
CA ASN A 388 27.65 12.62 -5.95
C ASN A 388 26.80 11.74 -6.87
N VAL A 389 25.53 12.13 -7.04
CA VAL A 389 24.68 11.57 -8.08
C VAL A 389 25.19 12.11 -9.41
N LEU A 390 26.11 11.37 -10.03
CA LEU A 390 26.49 11.66 -11.41
C LEU A 390 25.23 11.57 -12.27
N PRO A 391 25.00 12.51 -13.20
CA PRO A 391 23.95 12.33 -14.21
C PRO A 391 24.15 10.99 -14.91
N THR A 392 23.07 10.42 -15.42
CA THR A 392 23.07 9.17 -16.22
C THR A 392 24.31 9.11 -17.10
N PRO A 393 25.03 7.97 -17.14
CA PRO A 393 26.33 7.93 -17.78
C PRO A 393 26.21 8.41 -19.22
N ASP A 394 27.22 9.15 -19.68
CA ASP A 394 27.37 9.54 -21.08
C ASP A 394 27.11 8.32 -21.99
N LEU A 395 26.13 8.46 -22.90
CA LEU A 395 25.70 7.41 -23.81
C LEU A 395 26.88 6.86 -24.63
N ASP A 396 27.86 7.70 -24.97
CA ASP A 396 29.06 7.30 -25.71
C ASP A 396 30.01 6.45 -24.85
N LEU A 397 30.13 6.78 -23.55
CA LEU A 397 30.91 5.99 -22.59
C LEU A 397 30.26 4.61 -22.34
N LEU A 398 28.92 4.57 -22.30
CA LEU A 398 28.15 3.33 -22.18
C LEU A 398 28.35 2.44 -23.41
N LEU A 399 28.15 2.97 -24.62
CA LEU A 399 28.32 2.22 -25.87
C LEU A 399 29.72 1.61 -25.96
N THR A 400 30.76 2.38 -25.61
CA THR A 400 32.15 1.89 -25.62
C THR A 400 32.37 0.74 -24.64
N LYS A 401 31.86 0.85 -23.41
CA LYS A 401 31.99 -0.21 -22.38
C LYS A 401 31.17 -1.44 -22.72
N THR A 402 29.97 -1.28 -23.29
CA THR A 402 29.11 -2.41 -23.70
C THR A 402 29.72 -3.17 -24.87
N VAL A 403 30.31 -2.48 -25.85
CA VAL A 403 31.05 -3.11 -26.95
C VAL A 403 32.28 -3.86 -26.42
N GLN A 404 33.06 -3.28 -25.51
CA GLN A 404 34.19 -3.97 -24.87
C GLN A 404 33.77 -5.20 -24.06
N HIS A 405 32.64 -5.12 -23.34
CA HIS A 405 32.09 -6.25 -22.60
C HIS A 405 31.62 -7.38 -23.53
N ALA A 406 30.92 -7.03 -24.61
CA ALA A 406 30.50 -7.99 -25.64
C ALA A 406 31.69 -8.64 -26.36
N MET A 407 32.78 -7.90 -26.60
CA MET A 407 34.02 -8.46 -27.16
C MET A 407 34.69 -9.46 -26.21
N ARG A 408 34.75 -9.17 -24.90
CA ARG A 408 35.29 -10.10 -23.89
C ARG A 408 34.49 -11.40 -23.80
N PHE A 409 33.16 -11.30 -23.90
CA PHE A 409 32.28 -12.48 -23.94
C PHE A 409 32.49 -13.34 -25.19
N LYS A 410 32.81 -12.71 -26.34
CA LYS A 410 33.11 -13.43 -27.58
C LYS A 410 34.48 -14.10 -27.61
N THR A 411 35.47 -13.60 -26.86
CA THR A 411 36.84 -14.12 -26.91
C THR A 411 37.15 -15.22 -25.89
N GLY A 412 36.21 -15.61 -25.02
CA GLY A 412 36.35 -16.83 -24.20
C GLY A 412 37.61 -16.88 -23.33
N THR A 413 38.06 -15.74 -22.80
CA THR A 413 39.17 -15.70 -21.83
C THR A 413 38.62 -15.41 -20.45
N ASP A 414 37.92 -16.39 -19.87
CA ASP A 414 37.86 -16.55 -18.42
C ASP A 414 39.12 -17.33 -18.00
N THR A 415 40.19 -16.61 -17.66
CA THR A 415 41.24 -17.16 -16.80
C THR A 415 40.81 -16.95 -15.36
N LYS A 416 40.66 -18.07 -14.65
CA LYS A 416 40.50 -18.30 -13.20
C LYS A 416 40.73 -17.13 -12.26
#